data_AF-F9WAG0-F1
#
_entry.id   AF-F9WAG0-F1
#
_cell.length_a   1.000
_cell.length_b   1.000
_cell.length_c   1.000
_cell.angle_alpha   90.00
_cell.angle_beta   90.00
_cell.angle_gamma   90.00
#
_symmetry.space_group_name_H-M   'P 1'
#
loop_
_entity.id
_entity.type
_entity.pdbx_description
1 polymer ?
#
loop_
_entity_poly.entity_id
_entity_poly.type
_entity_poly.pdbx_seq_one_letter_code
_entity_poly.pdbx_strand_id
1 'polypeptide(L)'
;MMKRGEEWDTLNENQPIWTRKPSNVTHEEYEKFYKALTRDYRAPMYYSHFNVEGEVEFSSVLFIPAEAAREDFINNENTRDNIKLYVRRVFITDEFRELLPRYLNFVKGVVDSNDLPLNVSREVLQESRILRVIKKKLVRKALAMIAEIATNDAKLKEENDKAEAAGEGDAGANGTSSKKEPMYPKFWAQFGKHLRLGILEDANNRGRLAKLLRYVSSKSNGTLVSFQEYIDRMQPNQKNIYYLTGDSVEKILQSPHLEEAKNRGIEVIFMTDAIDEYVVGQVHDFANKKLVNLATDTAQLDEMTDKQKAIEKKRNEKYRPLTDVLLRIFKAHDVRKVIITKRKSSEPFIMSSQENEMSPRLFNIIKQQAISSGYPVYYTRVLEINHRHPIVRDLLAKFQADANDQVALDVAWVLFGTASLQAEFPVPDQAMYAKRITRLLRGRMNLPLDDALMPPDDDEYDVSGVKPDAVNTDGEVLLPVDGESNGSESKLNGARPKSGDGKKSAGVDAGDL
;
A
#
# COMPACT_ATOMS: atom_id res chain seq x y z
N MET A 1 -27.11 -6.86 -69.21
CA MET A 1 -25.85 -6.08 -69.12
C MET A 1 -25.65 -5.63 -67.68
N MET A 2 -24.84 -6.33 -66.89
CA MET A 2 -24.32 -5.81 -65.62
C MET A 2 -23.05 -5.05 -65.95
N LYS A 3 -23.02 -3.73 -65.71
CA LYS A 3 -21.76 -2.99 -65.66
C LYS A 3 -21.10 -3.34 -64.33
N ARG A 4 -20.16 -4.28 -64.34
CA ARG A 4 -19.11 -4.36 -63.32
C ARG A 4 -18.15 -3.20 -63.58
N GLY A 5 -18.18 -2.20 -62.73
CA GLY A 5 -17.11 -1.22 -62.58
C GLY A 5 -16.74 -1.20 -61.11
N GLU A 6 -15.47 -1.46 -60.81
CA GLU A 6 -14.93 -1.25 -59.47
C GLU A 6 -14.93 0.26 -59.21
N GLU A 7 -15.80 0.73 -58.32
CA GLU A 7 -15.74 2.10 -57.82
C GLU A 7 -14.59 2.17 -56.82
N TRP A 8 -13.63 3.06 -57.11
CA TRP A 8 -12.55 3.38 -56.19
C TRP A 8 -13.12 4.20 -55.04
N ASP A 9 -13.24 3.57 -53.88
CA ASP A 9 -13.70 4.26 -52.69
C ASP A 9 -12.52 4.97 -51.98
N THR A 10 -12.71 6.22 -51.57
CA THR A 10 -11.64 7.00 -50.96
C THR A 10 -11.49 6.57 -49.50
N LEU A 11 -10.57 5.65 -49.24
CA LEU A 11 -10.37 5.07 -47.90
C LEU A 11 -9.92 6.08 -46.82
N ASN A 12 -9.31 7.20 -47.20
CA ASN A 12 -8.76 8.20 -46.27
C ASN A 12 -9.08 9.63 -46.74
N GLU A 13 -10.23 10.16 -46.33
CA GLU A 13 -10.64 11.53 -46.66
C GLU A 13 -10.06 12.61 -45.73
N ASN A 14 -9.61 12.23 -44.53
CA ASN A 14 -9.19 13.18 -43.49
C ASN A 14 -7.68 13.18 -43.26
N GLN A 15 -7.09 14.39 -43.21
CA GLN A 15 -5.71 14.55 -42.73
C GLN A 15 -5.58 14.01 -41.30
N PRO A 16 -4.45 13.34 -40.97
CA PRO A 16 -4.23 12.83 -39.62
C PRO A 16 -4.39 13.93 -38.57
N ILE A 17 -5.11 13.64 -37.49
CA ILE A 17 -5.50 14.66 -36.50
C ILE A 17 -4.28 15.38 -35.88
N TRP A 18 -3.15 14.68 -35.74
CA TRP A 18 -1.91 15.20 -35.16
C TRP A 18 -1.16 16.16 -36.09
N THR A 19 -1.56 16.27 -37.36
CA THR A 19 -0.97 17.24 -38.30
C THR A 19 -1.76 18.54 -38.39
N ARG A 20 -2.98 18.58 -37.82
CA ARG A 20 -3.84 19.76 -37.77
C ARG A 20 -3.47 20.62 -36.56
N LYS A 21 -3.78 21.91 -36.60
CA LYS A 21 -3.66 22.76 -35.40
C LYS A 21 -4.62 22.26 -34.31
N PRO A 22 -4.20 22.14 -33.04
CA PRO A 22 -5.07 21.68 -31.95
C PRO A 22 -6.39 22.45 -31.83
N SER A 23 -6.37 23.76 -32.08
CA SER A 23 -7.56 24.63 -32.07
C SER A 23 -8.62 24.28 -33.12
N ASN A 24 -8.22 23.56 -34.17
CA ASN A 24 -9.07 23.21 -35.31
C ASN A 24 -9.56 21.76 -35.24
N VAL A 25 -9.27 21.04 -34.15
CA VAL A 25 -9.72 19.66 -33.93
C VAL A 25 -10.74 19.67 -32.80
N THR A 26 -11.95 19.20 -33.10
CA THR A 26 -13.06 19.14 -32.14
C THR A 26 -12.88 17.98 -31.16
N HIS A 27 -13.55 18.05 -30.01
CA HIS A 27 -13.53 16.98 -29.02
C HIS A 27 -14.01 15.63 -29.59
N GLU A 28 -15.08 15.66 -30.38
CA GLU A 28 -15.65 14.46 -31.03
C GLU A 28 -14.67 13.80 -32.01
N GLU A 29 -13.84 14.59 -32.70
CA GLU A 29 -12.79 14.06 -33.58
C GLU A 29 -11.70 13.35 -32.76
N TYR A 30 -11.33 13.88 -31.60
CA TYR A 30 -10.39 13.20 -30.69
C TYR A 30 -10.97 11.89 -30.16
N GLU A 31 -12.25 11.86 -29.76
CA GLU A 31 -12.89 10.63 -29.31
C GLU A 31 -12.97 9.59 -30.42
N LYS A 32 -13.43 9.96 -31.61
CA LYS A 32 -13.49 9.06 -32.78
C LYS A 32 -12.11 8.51 -33.10
N PHE A 33 -11.09 9.36 -33.08
CA PHE A 33 -9.71 8.94 -33.31
C PHE A 33 -9.21 8.00 -32.22
N TYR A 34 -9.45 8.29 -30.94
CA TYR A 34 -9.08 7.40 -29.83
C TYR A 34 -9.70 6.01 -29.98
N LYS A 35 -11.00 5.93 -30.26
CA LYS A 35 -11.71 4.66 -30.45
C LYS A 35 -11.16 3.88 -31.64
N ALA A 36 -10.91 4.55 -32.76
CA ALA A 36 -10.30 3.92 -33.94
C ALA A 36 -8.86 3.45 -33.68
N LEU A 37 -8.07 4.23 -32.92
CA LEU A 37 -6.67 3.93 -32.60
C LEU A 37 -6.54 2.73 -31.66
N THR A 38 -7.34 2.71 -30.60
CA THR A 38 -7.20 1.78 -29.46
C THR A 38 -8.14 0.59 -29.51
N ARG A 39 -9.19 0.65 -30.34
CA ARG A 39 -10.32 -0.29 -30.36
C ARG A 39 -11.12 -0.33 -29.05
N ASP A 40 -10.93 0.65 -28.17
CA ASP A 40 -11.80 0.88 -27.02
C ASP A 40 -13.10 1.54 -27.50
N TYR A 41 -14.25 1.03 -27.04
CA TYR A 41 -15.55 1.61 -27.37
C TYR A 41 -15.85 2.87 -26.55
N ARG A 42 -15.16 3.04 -25.41
CA ARG A 42 -15.33 4.18 -24.49
C ARG A 42 -14.58 5.40 -25.00
N ALA A 43 -14.99 6.57 -24.52
CA ALA A 43 -14.23 7.80 -24.71
C ALA A 43 -12.96 7.78 -23.82
N PRO A 44 -11.88 8.47 -24.22
CA PRO A 44 -10.73 8.66 -23.35
C PRO A 44 -11.13 9.52 -22.14
N MET A 45 -10.47 9.32 -20.99
CA MET A 45 -10.62 10.19 -19.83
C MET A 45 -10.13 11.60 -20.12
N TYR A 46 -8.96 11.70 -20.76
CA TYR A 46 -8.32 12.96 -21.09
C TYR A 46 -7.36 12.77 -22.27
N TYR A 47 -6.99 13.88 -22.92
CA TYR A 47 -6.01 13.86 -24.00
C TYR A 47 -5.17 15.13 -24.02
N SER A 48 -4.02 15.06 -24.70
CA SER A 48 -3.15 16.19 -24.95
C SER A 48 -2.64 16.12 -26.39
N HIS A 49 -2.87 17.18 -27.16
CA HIS A 49 -2.32 17.36 -28.50
C HIS A 49 -1.26 18.46 -28.45
N PHE A 50 -0.03 18.13 -28.85
CA PHE A 50 1.07 19.08 -28.85
C PHE A 50 2.05 18.84 -29.99
N ASN A 51 2.70 19.94 -30.36
CA ASN A 51 3.79 19.95 -31.32
C ASN A 51 5.06 20.34 -30.55
N VAL A 52 6.15 19.68 -30.90
CA VAL A 52 7.46 19.92 -30.32
C VAL A 52 8.37 20.42 -31.43
N GLU A 53 9.03 21.54 -31.17
CA GLU A 53 10.02 22.15 -32.07
C GLU A 53 11.41 22.17 -31.39
N GLY A 54 12.45 22.53 -32.15
CA GLY A 54 13.83 22.73 -31.66
C GLY A 54 14.78 21.58 -32.01
N GLU A 55 15.50 21.01 -31.02
CA GLU A 55 16.50 19.94 -31.26
C GLU A 55 15.92 18.70 -31.97
N VAL A 56 14.63 18.44 -31.77
CA VAL A 56 13.87 17.40 -32.47
C VAL A 56 12.46 17.91 -32.69
N GLU A 57 11.97 17.73 -33.91
CA GLU A 57 10.62 18.07 -34.33
C GLU A 57 9.73 16.83 -34.40
N PHE A 58 8.59 16.89 -33.69
CA PHE A 58 7.54 15.89 -33.81
C PHE A 58 6.19 16.44 -33.34
N SER A 59 5.11 15.85 -33.87
CA SER A 59 3.74 16.10 -33.41
C SER A 59 3.21 14.85 -32.71
N SER A 60 2.39 15.03 -31.68
CA SER A 60 1.87 13.91 -30.91
C SER A 60 0.49 14.20 -30.32
N VAL A 61 -0.33 13.16 -30.26
CA VAL A 61 -1.56 13.15 -29.48
C VAL A 61 -1.48 11.98 -28.51
N LEU A 62 -1.57 12.29 -27.22
CA LEU A 62 -1.58 11.33 -26.12
C LEU A 62 -2.96 11.28 -25.49
N PHE A 63 -3.35 10.10 -25.02
CA PHE A 63 -4.65 9.82 -24.41
C PHE A 63 -4.46 9.06 -23.11
N ILE A 64 -5.29 9.38 -22.13
CA ILE A 64 -5.48 8.58 -20.92
C ILE A 64 -6.79 7.80 -21.09
N PRO A 65 -6.78 6.46 -21.04
CA PRO A 65 -8.01 5.67 -21.11
C PRO A 65 -8.90 5.92 -19.89
N ALA A 66 -10.22 5.69 -20.04
CA ALA A 66 -11.18 5.84 -18.95
C ALA A 66 -10.93 4.86 -17.78
N GLU A 67 -10.43 3.67 -18.10
CA GLU A 67 -10.13 2.61 -17.13
C GLU A 67 -8.77 1.99 -17.42
N ALA A 68 -8.10 1.51 -16.38
CA ALA A 68 -6.88 0.74 -16.54
C ALA A 68 -7.19 -0.64 -17.12
N ALA A 69 -6.38 -1.08 -18.09
CA ALA A 69 -6.48 -2.42 -18.63
C ALA A 69 -5.77 -3.40 -17.68
N ARG A 70 -6.23 -4.66 -17.62
CA ARG A 70 -5.61 -5.66 -16.75
C ARG A 70 -4.16 -5.93 -17.16
N GLU A 71 -3.88 -5.80 -18.45
CA GLU A 71 -2.57 -5.97 -19.07
C GLU A 71 -1.58 -4.86 -18.67
N ASP A 72 -2.06 -3.67 -18.26
CA ASP A 72 -1.18 -2.54 -17.90
C ASP A 72 -0.31 -2.87 -16.67
N PHE A 73 -0.75 -3.80 -15.81
CA PHE A 73 0.03 -4.27 -14.65
C PHE A 73 0.84 -5.55 -14.90
N ILE A 74 0.66 -6.21 -16.05
CA ILE A 74 1.33 -7.47 -16.36
C ILE A 74 2.51 -7.19 -17.28
N ASN A 75 3.73 -7.36 -16.76
CA ASN A 75 4.96 -7.23 -17.55
C ASN A 75 5.24 -8.51 -18.32
N ASN A 76 4.52 -8.75 -19.40
CA ASN A 76 4.75 -9.91 -20.25
C ASN A 76 5.62 -9.53 -21.45
N GLU A 77 6.49 -10.44 -21.90
CA GLU A 77 7.33 -10.22 -23.08
C GLU A 77 6.54 -10.10 -24.39
N ASN A 78 5.20 -10.10 -24.37
CA ASN A 78 4.35 -10.00 -25.56
C ASN A 78 3.41 -8.77 -25.55
N THR A 79 3.55 -7.85 -24.58
CA THR A 79 2.72 -6.63 -24.57
C THR A 79 3.18 -5.65 -25.65
N ARG A 80 2.28 -5.31 -26.58
CA ARG A 80 2.47 -4.25 -27.59
C ARG A 80 2.49 -2.88 -26.94
N ASP A 81 3.23 -1.93 -27.53
CA ASP A 81 3.28 -0.58 -27.02
C ASP A 81 2.02 0.20 -27.34
N ASN A 82 1.67 1.07 -26.41
CA ASN A 82 0.46 1.86 -26.45
C ASN A 82 0.61 3.14 -27.31
N ILE A 83 1.84 3.42 -27.76
CA ILE A 83 2.19 4.56 -28.61
C ILE A 83 2.63 4.06 -29.98
N LYS A 84 1.92 4.48 -31.04
CA LYS A 84 2.30 4.18 -32.43
C LYS A 84 3.30 5.22 -32.94
N LEU A 85 4.41 4.76 -33.52
CA LEU A 85 5.45 5.62 -34.07
C LEU A 85 5.27 5.79 -35.59
N TYR A 86 5.26 7.05 -36.00
CA TYR A 86 5.24 7.48 -37.38
C TYR A 86 6.49 8.32 -37.67
N VAL A 87 6.98 8.22 -38.90
CA VAL A 87 8.01 9.11 -39.43
C VAL A 87 7.54 9.68 -40.74
N ARG A 88 7.42 11.01 -40.80
CA ARG A 88 6.87 11.73 -41.96
C ARG A 88 5.52 11.14 -42.39
N ARG A 89 4.64 10.88 -41.41
CA ARG A 89 3.28 10.30 -41.58
C ARG A 89 3.26 8.85 -42.07
N VAL A 90 4.41 8.19 -42.18
CA VAL A 90 4.50 6.76 -42.50
C VAL A 90 4.56 5.97 -41.21
N PHE A 91 3.64 5.02 -41.03
CA PHE A 91 3.66 4.11 -39.89
C PHE A 91 4.95 3.29 -39.90
N ILE A 92 5.64 3.25 -38.77
CA ILE A 92 6.90 2.50 -38.61
C ILE A 92 6.66 1.26 -37.77
N THR A 93 6.23 1.43 -36.52
CA THR A 93 6.02 0.32 -35.59
C THR A 93 5.14 0.75 -34.41
N ASP A 94 4.43 -0.22 -33.82
CA ASP A 94 3.77 -0.16 -32.52
C ASP A 94 4.32 -1.22 -31.54
N GLU A 95 5.47 -1.82 -31.88
CA GLU A 95 6.18 -2.82 -31.07
C GLU A 95 7.46 -2.27 -30.45
N PHE A 96 7.68 -0.94 -30.54
CA PHE A 96 8.87 -0.31 -29.99
C PHE A 96 8.74 -0.11 -28.48
N ARG A 97 9.27 -1.09 -27.75
CA ARG A 97 9.32 -1.05 -26.29
C ARG A 97 10.05 0.20 -25.82
N GLU A 98 9.53 0.78 -24.74
CA GLU A 98 10.16 1.89 -24.00
C GLU A 98 10.03 3.30 -24.61
N LEU A 99 9.08 3.58 -25.51
CA LEU A 99 8.78 4.99 -25.86
C LEU A 99 8.35 5.80 -24.63
N LEU A 100 7.54 5.17 -23.79
CA LEU A 100 7.21 5.62 -22.45
C LEU A 100 7.73 4.61 -21.43
N PRO A 101 8.10 5.05 -20.23
CA PRO A 101 8.50 4.16 -19.15
C PRO A 101 7.31 3.32 -18.69
N ARG A 102 7.59 2.20 -18.03
CA ARG A 102 6.58 1.21 -17.60
C ARG A 102 5.47 1.83 -16.78
N TYR A 103 5.79 2.77 -15.90
CA TYR A 103 4.81 3.49 -15.09
C TYR A 103 3.88 4.45 -15.88
N LEU A 104 4.10 4.66 -17.18
CA LEU A 104 3.21 5.40 -18.08
C LEU A 104 2.72 4.53 -19.23
N ASN A 105 2.87 3.20 -19.15
CA ASN A 105 2.49 2.30 -20.22
C ASN A 105 1.01 2.45 -20.59
N PHE A 106 0.10 2.73 -19.65
CA PHE A 106 -1.32 2.94 -19.91
C PHE A 106 -1.64 4.09 -20.89
N VAL A 107 -0.72 5.02 -21.11
CA VAL A 107 -0.92 6.16 -22.03
C VAL A 107 -0.94 5.65 -23.47
N LYS A 108 -2.02 5.95 -24.20
CA LYS A 108 -2.22 5.56 -25.59
C LYS A 108 -1.95 6.74 -26.50
N GLY A 109 -1.51 6.53 -27.74
CA GLY A 109 -1.33 7.67 -28.64
C GLY A 109 -0.49 7.41 -29.88
N VAL A 110 -0.10 8.52 -30.49
CA VAL A 110 0.73 8.55 -31.70
C VAL A 110 1.83 9.58 -31.56
N VAL A 111 2.97 9.30 -32.20
CA VAL A 111 4.11 10.22 -32.32
C VAL A 111 4.55 10.23 -33.77
N ASP A 112 4.58 11.38 -34.40
CA ASP A 112 5.03 11.55 -35.79
C ASP A 112 6.21 12.51 -35.84
N SER A 113 7.41 11.98 -36.16
CA SER A 113 8.64 12.76 -36.23
C SER A 113 9.11 12.95 -37.67
N ASN A 114 9.70 14.10 -37.97
CA ASN A 114 10.31 14.36 -39.27
C ASN A 114 11.82 14.03 -39.30
N ASP A 115 12.43 13.87 -38.12
CA ASP A 115 13.89 13.88 -37.92
C ASP A 115 14.46 12.49 -37.59
N LEU A 116 13.62 11.49 -37.37
CA LEU A 116 14.10 10.15 -37.06
C LEU A 116 14.79 9.51 -38.29
N PRO A 117 16.03 9.03 -38.16
CA PRO A 117 16.72 8.33 -39.23
C PRO A 117 16.07 6.97 -39.45
N LEU A 118 15.42 6.78 -40.60
CA LEU A 118 14.87 5.49 -40.98
C LEU A 118 16.00 4.58 -41.45
N ASN A 119 16.11 3.39 -40.87
CA ASN A 119 16.97 2.36 -41.42
C ASN A 119 16.30 1.71 -42.65
N VAL A 120 17.09 1.06 -43.49
CA VAL A 120 16.65 0.44 -44.75
C VAL A 120 15.56 -0.63 -44.51
N SER A 121 15.55 -1.26 -43.34
CA SER A 121 14.59 -2.30 -42.96
C SER A 121 13.23 -1.75 -42.45
N ARG A 122 13.10 -0.45 -42.10
CA ARG A 122 11.87 0.18 -41.55
C ARG A 122 11.22 -0.50 -40.33
N GLU A 123 11.71 -1.64 -39.88
CA GLU A 123 11.11 -2.47 -38.83
C GLU A 123 11.85 -2.35 -37.49
N VAL A 124 13.17 -2.10 -37.50
CA VAL A 124 13.99 -2.04 -36.27
C VAL A 124 14.56 -0.64 -36.08
N LEU A 125 13.93 0.19 -35.24
CA LEU A 125 14.50 1.50 -34.89
C LEU A 125 15.75 1.29 -34.02
N GLN A 126 16.92 1.73 -34.48
CA GLN A 126 18.12 1.79 -33.64
C GLN A 126 17.99 2.91 -32.61
N GLU A 127 18.50 2.68 -31.39
CA GLU A 127 18.46 3.69 -30.34
C GLU A 127 19.33 4.90 -30.71
N SER A 128 18.68 6.01 -31.07
CA SER A 128 19.34 7.25 -31.47
C SER A 128 19.25 8.31 -30.37
N ARG A 129 20.18 9.28 -30.40
CA ARG A 129 20.10 10.47 -29.53
C ARG A 129 18.75 11.19 -29.69
N ILE A 130 18.25 11.28 -30.92
CA ILE A 130 16.95 11.88 -31.25
C ILE A 130 15.82 11.17 -30.50
N LEU A 131 15.81 9.83 -30.54
CA LEU A 131 14.78 9.04 -29.87
C LEU A 131 14.80 9.24 -28.35
N ARG A 132 15.98 9.30 -27.70
CA ARG A 132 16.06 9.59 -26.26
C ARG A 132 15.48 10.97 -25.91
N VAL A 133 15.69 11.97 -26.77
CA VAL A 133 15.10 13.31 -26.59
C VAL A 133 13.58 13.25 -26.75
N ILE A 134 13.06 12.51 -27.74
CA ILE A 134 11.61 12.28 -27.91
C ILE A 134 11.03 11.63 -26.66
N LYS A 135 11.59 10.50 -26.19
CA LYS A 135 11.16 9.80 -24.97
C LYS A 135 11.06 10.77 -23.78
N LYS A 136 12.13 11.55 -23.54
CA LYS A 136 12.17 12.53 -22.44
C LYS A 136 11.09 13.62 -22.58
N LYS A 137 10.82 14.10 -23.79
CA LYS A 137 9.79 15.11 -24.05
C LYS A 137 8.37 14.52 -23.90
N LEU A 138 8.14 13.28 -24.36
CA LEU A 138 6.87 12.56 -24.18
C LEU A 138 6.55 12.33 -22.71
N VAL A 139 7.49 11.84 -21.90
CA VAL A 139 7.30 11.66 -20.45
C VAL A 139 6.89 12.97 -19.79
N ARG A 140 7.58 14.08 -20.10
CA ARG A 140 7.24 15.39 -19.55
C ARG A 140 5.83 15.84 -19.95
N LYS A 141 5.43 15.60 -21.20
CA LYS A 141 4.09 15.96 -21.69
C LYS A 141 2.99 15.09 -21.09
N ALA A 142 3.24 13.79 -20.91
CA ALA A 142 2.33 12.88 -20.22
C ALA A 142 2.12 13.30 -18.75
N LEU A 143 3.21 13.59 -18.02
CA LEU A 143 3.10 14.08 -16.64
C LEU A 143 2.43 15.45 -16.54
N ALA A 144 2.67 16.34 -17.51
CA ALA A 144 2.00 17.63 -17.58
C ALA A 144 0.50 17.48 -17.84
N MET A 145 0.10 16.57 -18.74
CA MET A 145 -1.30 16.22 -18.99
C MET A 145 -1.99 15.74 -17.71
N ILE A 146 -1.34 14.87 -16.93
CA ILE A 146 -1.89 14.39 -15.64
C ILE A 146 -1.98 15.54 -14.62
N ALA A 147 -0.98 16.42 -14.56
CA ALA A 147 -1.00 17.60 -13.69
C ALA A 147 -2.10 18.61 -14.07
N GLU A 148 -2.42 18.71 -15.36
CA GLU A 148 -3.49 19.57 -15.87
C GLU A 148 -4.86 19.10 -15.36
N ILE A 149 -5.12 17.78 -15.35
CA ILE A 149 -6.34 17.20 -14.76
C ILE A 149 -6.48 17.64 -13.29
N ALA A 150 -5.41 17.51 -12.50
CA ALA A 150 -5.41 17.94 -11.11
C ALA A 150 -5.65 19.45 -10.93
N THR A 151 -5.10 20.27 -11.84
CA THR A 151 -5.22 21.73 -11.79
C THR A 151 -6.63 22.19 -12.17
N ASN A 152 -7.23 21.56 -13.18
CA ASN A 152 -8.59 21.85 -13.60
C ASN A 152 -9.60 21.49 -12.50
N ASP A 153 -9.40 20.34 -11.84
CA ASP A 153 -10.20 19.95 -10.68
C ASP A 153 -10.11 20.95 -9.51
N ALA A 154 -8.91 21.49 -9.24
CA ALA A 154 -8.75 22.50 -8.20
C ALA A 154 -9.55 23.78 -8.50
N LYS A 155 -9.52 24.24 -9.76
CA LYS A 155 -10.33 25.39 -10.21
C LYS A 155 -11.83 25.10 -10.11
N LEU A 156 -12.26 23.91 -10.53
CA LEU A 156 -13.66 23.49 -10.42
C LEU A 156 -14.15 23.49 -8.96
N LYS A 157 -13.31 23.04 -8.02
CA LYS A 157 -13.64 23.12 -6.58
C LYS A 157 -13.81 24.57 -6.11
N GLU A 158 -12.88 25.46 -6.46
CA GLU A 158 -12.98 26.88 -6.10
C GLU A 158 -14.22 27.56 -6.70
N GLU A 159 -14.58 27.22 -7.94
CA GLU A 159 -15.78 27.73 -8.61
C GLU A 159 -17.06 27.22 -7.91
N ASN A 160 -17.12 25.93 -7.58
CA ASN A 160 -18.24 25.33 -6.85
C ASN A 160 -18.39 25.94 -5.44
N ASP A 161 -17.28 26.11 -4.70
CA ASP A 161 -17.29 26.70 -3.36
C ASP A 161 -17.78 28.16 -3.39
N LYS A 162 -17.40 28.93 -4.43
CA LYS A 162 -17.88 30.30 -4.64
C LYS A 162 -19.37 30.34 -4.98
N ALA A 163 -19.85 29.44 -5.82
CA ALA A 163 -21.26 29.35 -6.18
C ALA A 163 -22.13 28.97 -4.96
N GLU A 164 -21.65 28.05 -4.11
CA GLU A 164 -22.31 27.71 -2.85
C GLU A 164 -22.34 28.90 -1.87
N ALA A 165 -21.22 29.61 -1.72
CA ALA A 165 -21.15 30.81 -0.88
C ALA A 165 -22.02 31.97 -1.39
N ALA A 166 -22.27 32.04 -2.69
CA ALA A 166 -23.15 33.04 -3.32
C ALA A 166 -24.66 32.71 -3.18
N GLY A 167 -25.02 31.57 -2.59
CA GLY A 167 -26.43 31.18 -2.41
C GLY A 167 -27.10 30.70 -3.69
N GLU A 168 -26.34 30.43 -4.75
CA GLU A 168 -26.85 29.84 -6.02
C GLU A 168 -27.06 28.31 -5.92
N GLY A 169 -26.90 27.76 -4.71
CA GLY A 169 -26.91 26.35 -4.39
C GLY A 169 -28.26 25.77 -3.96
N ASP A 170 -29.40 26.24 -4.48
CA ASP A 170 -30.62 25.42 -4.62
C ASP A 170 -31.61 26.11 -5.56
N ALA A 171 -31.68 25.63 -6.80
CA ALA A 171 -32.75 25.97 -7.72
C ALA A 171 -33.48 24.70 -8.14
N GLY A 172 -34.25 24.12 -7.21
CA GLY A 172 -35.54 23.51 -7.51
C GLY A 172 -35.56 22.17 -8.24
N ALA A 173 -36.49 21.32 -7.82
CA ALA A 173 -36.93 20.17 -8.57
C ALA A 173 -37.24 20.57 -10.03
N ASN A 174 -36.52 19.96 -10.99
CA ASN A 174 -36.58 20.16 -12.45
C ASN A 174 -35.67 21.24 -13.09
N GLY A 175 -34.43 21.41 -12.61
CA GLY A 175 -33.37 22.06 -13.39
C GLY A 175 -32.03 21.34 -13.20
N THR A 176 -31.50 20.70 -14.25
CA THR A 176 -30.19 20.03 -14.28
C THR A 176 -29.05 21.05 -14.13
N SER A 177 -28.81 21.53 -12.91
CA SER A 177 -27.54 22.11 -12.51
C SER A 177 -26.52 20.97 -12.38
N SER A 178 -25.90 20.58 -13.49
CA SER A 178 -24.88 19.53 -13.50
C SER A 178 -23.60 20.06 -12.85
N LYS A 179 -23.45 19.92 -11.52
CA LYS A 179 -22.15 20.06 -10.87
C LYS A 179 -21.15 19.15 -11.60
N LYS A 180 -20.17 19.74 -12.28
CA LYS A 180 -19.13 18.98 -12.97
C LYS A 180 -18.28 18.28 -11.92
N GLU A 181 -18.23 16.95 -11.99
CA GLU A 181 -17.46 16.15 -11.05
C GLU A 181 -15.94 16.28 -11.31
N PRO A 182 -15.11 16.27 -10.25
CA PRO A 182 -13.66 16.24 -10.39
C PRO A 182 -13.20 14.93 -11.07
N MET A 183 -12.28 15.05 -12.01
CA MET A 183 -11.78 13.93 -12.82
C MET A 183 -10.58 13.23 -12.18
N TYR A 184 -9.75 13.96 -11.43
CA TYR A 184 -8.52 13.46 -10.82
C TYR A 184 -8.76 12.32 -9.81
N PRO A 185 -9.82 12.31 -8.99
CA PRO A 185 -10.14 11.13 -8.16
C PRO A 185 -10.39 9.87 -8.99
N LYS A 186 -11.07 10.00 -10.15
CA LYS A 186 -11.29 8.88 -11.08
C LYS A 186 -9.97 8.41 -11.70
N PHE A 187 -9.13 9.36 -12.13
CA PHE A 187 -7.77 9.07 -12.60
C PHE A 187 -6.95 8.34 -11.52
N TRP A 188 -6.97 8.81 -10.27
CA TRP A 188 -6.22 8.23 -9.17
C TRP A 188 -6.67 6.81 -8.83
N ALA A 189 -7.98 6.55 -8.88
CA ALA A 189 -8.53 5.21 -8.66
C ALA A 189 -8.01 4.19 -9.69
N GLN A 190 -7.88 4.60 -10.95
CA GLN A 190 -7.43 3.73 -12.05
C GLN A 190 -5.89 3.63 -12.14
N PHE A 191 -5.20 4.77 -12.02
CA PHE A 191 -3.78 4.89 -12.38
C PHE A 191 -2.88 5.33 -11.21
N GLY A 192 -3.40 5.50 -10.00
CA GLY A 192 -2.61 5.91 -8.84
C GLY A 192 -1.46 4.96 -8.50
N LYS A 193 -1.61 3.65 -8.77
CA LYS A 193 -0.52 2.66 -8.62
C LYS A 193 0.61 2.86 -9.64
N HIS A 194 0.28 3.30 -10.86
CA HIS A 194 1.26 3.63 -11.88
C HIS A 194 2.09 4.84 -11.45
N LEU A 195 1.47 5.89 -10.92
CA LEU A 195 2.22 7.05 -10.40
C LEU A 195 3.18 6.66 -9.27
N ARG A 196 2.75 5.76 -8.36
CA ARG A 196 3.59 5.23 -7.29
C ARG A 196 4.75 4.39 -7.83
N LEU A 197 4.54 3.56 -8.84
CA LEU A 197 5.62 2.86 -9.54
C LEU A 197 6.63 3.84 -10.14
N GLY A 198 6.15 4.93 -10.74
CA GLY A 198 7.02 5.98 -11.27
C GLY A 198 7.92 6.62 -10.23
N ILE A 199 7.47 6.76 -8.97
CA ILE A 199 8.32 7.25 -7.89
C ILE A 199 9.52 6.32 -7.65
N LEU A 200 9.30 5.01 -7.76
CA LEU A 200 10.34 4.00 -7.56
C LEU A 200 11.32 3.97 -8.74
N GLU A 201 10.81 4.01 -9.97
CA GLU A 201 11.61 3.80 -11.18
C GLU A 201 12.25 5.07 -11.75
N ASP A 202 11.64 6.25 -11.63
CA ASP A 202 12.06 7.47 -12.33
C ASP A 202 12.52 8.58 -11.37
N ALA A 203 13.80 8.49 -10.98
CA ALA A 203 14.44 9.50 -10.14
C ALA A 203 14.44 10.91 -10.76
N ASN A 204 14.51 11.02 -12.09
CA ASN A 204 14.58 12.31 -12.79
C ASN A 204 13.25 13.08 -12.75
N ASN A 205 12.12 12.37 -12.65
CA ASN A 205 10.79 12.96 -12.57
C ASN A 205 10.13 12.80 -11.20
N ARG A 206 10.78 12.18 -10.21
CA ARG A 206 10.26 11.95 -8.87
C ARG A 206 9.63 13.19 -8.22
N GLY A 207 10.28 14.35 -8.34
CA GLY A 207 9.75 15.61 -7.81
C GLY A 207 8.45 16.09 -8.48
N ARG A 208 8.23 15.75 -9.77
CA ARG A 208 6.95 16.02 -10.47
C ARG A 208 5.89 15.00 -10.06
N LEU A 209 6.26 13.74 -10.03
CA LEU A 209 5.39 12.63 -9.63
C LEU A 209 4.89 12.79 -8.18
N ALA A 210 5.74 13.26 -7.26
CA ALA A 210 5.35 13.46 -5.87
C ALA A 210 4.21 14.48 -5.71
N LYS A 211 4.12 15.49 -6.59
CA LYS A 211 3.02 16.47 -6.62
C LYS A 211 1.69 15.87 -7.07
N LEU A 212 1.74 14.73 -7.76
CA LEU A 212 0.59 14.00 -8.27
C LEU A 212 0.08 12.93 -7.29
N LEU A 213 0.82 12.66 -6.20
CA LEU A 213 0.35 11.70 -5.20
C LEU A 213 -0.87 12.24 -4.45
N ARG A 214 -1.81 11.34 -4.13
CA ARG A 214 -3.01 11.65 -3.34
C ARG A 214 -3.24 10.58 -2.28
N TYR A 215 -3.63 11.03 -1.10
CA TYR A 215 -3.86 10.15 0.04
C TYR A 215 -5.10 10.60 0.82
N VAL A 216 -5.63 9.71 1.63
CA VAL A 216 -6.59 10.10 2.68
C VAL A 216 -5.79 10.60 3.88
N SER A 217 -6.33 11.54 4.64
CA SER A 217 -5.72 12.01 5.88
C SER A 217 -6.69 11.97 7.04
N SER A 218 -6.17 12.11 8.26
CA SER A 218 -6.96 12.17 9.49
C SER A 218 -7.95 13.35 9.55
N LYS A 219 -7.82 14.34 8.65
CA LYS A 219 -8.72 15.49 8.55
C LYS A 219 -9.46 15.58 7.23
N SER A 220 -9.21 14.69 6.27
CA SER A 220 -9.82 14.78 4.94
C SER A 220 -11.20 14.13 4.84
N ASN A 221 -11.68 13.46 5.89
CA ASN A 221 -12.99 12.78 5.92
C ASN A 221 -13.19 11.83 4.72
N GLY A 222 -12.16 11.07 4.36
CA GLY A 222 -12.19 10.13 3.24
C GLY A 222 -11.91 10.75 1.87
N THR A 223 -11.80 12.08 1.77
CA THR A 223 -11.41 12.74 0.52
C THR A 223 -9.90 12.63 0.27
N LEU A 224 -9.54 12.55 -1.00
CA LEU A 224 -8.15 12.50 -1.44
C LEU A 224 -7.52 13.90 -1.37
N VAL A 225 -6.38 14.00 -0.70
CA VAL A 225 -5.58 15.21 -0.55
C VAL A 225 -4.15 14.98 -1.04
N SER A 226 -3.55 16.02 -1.59
CA SER A 226 -2.15 16.09 -2.00
C SER A 226 -1.23 16.48 -0.84
N PHE A 227 0.07 16.26 -1.01
CA PHE A 227 1.07 16.79 -0.07
C PHE A 227 1.05 18.32 -0.01
N GLN A 228 0.73 19.02 -1.11
CA GLN A 228 0.63 20.47 -1.10
C GLN A 228 -0.55 20.93 -0.24
N GLU A 229 -1.73 20.36 -0.45
CA GLU A 229 -2.93 20.65 0.34
C GLU A 229 -2.71 20.35 1.83
N TYR A 230 -1.97 19.29 2.17
CA TYR A 230 -1.56 19.02 3.55
C TYR A 230 -0.67 20.15 4.10
N ILE A 231 0.34 20.59 3.32
CA ILE A 231 1.25 21.67 3.72
C ILE A 231 0.48 22.96 3.97
N ASP A 232 -0.47 23.29 3.11
CA ASP A 232 -1.28 24.51 3.21
C ASP A 232 -2.13 24.53 4.50
N ARG A 233 -2.42 23.35 5.08
CA ARG A 233 -3.12 23.18 6.37
C ARG A 233 -2.21 22.88 7.56
N MET A 234 -0.89 22.89 7.38
CA MET A 234 0.05 22.64 8.47
C MET A 234 -0.08 23.70 9.56
N GLN A 235 0.06 23.28 10.82
CA GLN A 235 0.12 24.23 11.93
C GLN A 235 1.44 25.05 11.85
N PRO A 236 1.47 26.31 12.36
CA PRO A 236 2.65 27.17 12.25
C PRO A 236 3.97 26.57 12.79
N ASN A 237 3.88 25.76 13.85
CA ASN A 237 5.05 25.14 14.49
C ASN A 237 5.40 23.75 13.91
N GLN A 238 4.60 23.25 12.97
CA GLN A 238 4.77 21.93 12.41
C GLN A 238 5.93 21.91 11.40
N LYS A 239 6.94 21.08 11.65
CA LYS A 239 8.15 21.03 10.80
C LYS A 239 8.06 20.01 9.67
N ASN A 240 7.29 18.95 9.84
CA ASN A 240 7.31 17.77 8.98
C ASN A 240 5.89 17.36 8.53
N ILE A 241 5.84 16.53 7.49
CA ILE A 241 4.64 15.81 7.06
C ILE A 241 4.60 14.49 7.83
N TYR A 242 3.51 14.23 8.54
CA TYR A 242 3.36 13.02 9.35
C TYR A 242 2.48 12.03 8.61
N TYR A 243 2.89 10.77 8.59
CA TYR A 243 2.13 9.70 7.96
C TYR A 243 2.12 8.43 8.81
N LEU A 244 1.15 7.58 8.52
CA LEU A 244 1.07 6.20 8.99
C LEU A 244 0.72 5.30 7.81
N THR A 245 1.29 4.11 7.83
CA THR A 245 0.97 3.04 6.90
C THR A 245 0.16 1.97 7.63
N GLY A 246 -0.70 1.24 6.91
CA GLY A 246 -1.53 0.18 7.49
C GLY A 246 -2.46 -0.44 6.44
N ASP A 247 -3.09 -1.57 6.71
CA ASP A 247 -3.88 -2.28 5.68
C ASP A 247 -5.14 -1.52 5.25
N SER A 248 -5.69 -0.71 6.16
CA SER A 248 -6.89 0.07 5.90
C SER A 248 -6.91 1.33 6.75
N VAL A 249 -7.74 2.29 6.36
CA VAL A 249 -7.93 3.53 7.13
C VAL A 249 -8.45 3.21 8.53
N GLU A 250 -9.36 2.22 8.65
CA GLU A 250 -9.96 1.79 9.92
C GLU A 250 -8.89 1.28 10.90
N LYS A 251 -7.94 0.45 10.43
CA LYS A 251 -6.84 -0.04 11.27
C LYS A 251 -5.91 1.10 11.70
N ILE A 252 -5.56 2.01 10.79
CA ILE A 252 -4.70 3.15 11.11
C ILE A 252 -5.35 4.05 12.16
N LEU A 253 -6.67 4.27 12.07
CA LEU A 253 -7.42 5.07 13.05
C LEU A 253 -7.41 4.49 14.46
N GLN A 254 -7.22 3.17 14.60
CA GLN A 254 -7.12 2.46 15.88
C GLN A 254 -5.68 2.42 16.43
N SER A 255 -4.69 2.90 15.66
CA SER A 255 -3.28 2.81 16.06
C SER A 255 -2.96 3.76 17.22
N PRO A 256 -2.26 3.30 18.28
CA PRO A 256 -1.82 4.17 19.37
C PRO A 256 -0.82 5.25 18.91
N HIS A 257 -0.16 5.04 17.77
CA HIS A 257 0.74 6.03 17.18
C HIS A 257 0.03 7.31 16.70
N LEU A 258 -1.29 7.23 16.46
CA LEU A 258 -2.10 8.36 15.99
C LEU A 258 -2.59 9.26 17.12
N GLU A 259 -2.74 8.73 18.34
CA GLU A 259 -3.38 9.43 19.47
C GLU A 259 -2.75 10.80 19.76
N GLU A 260 -1.42 10.88 19.78
CA GLU A 260 -0.73 12.13 20.09
C GLU A 260 -0.97 13.20 19.00
N ALA A 261 -0.97 12.80 17.74
CA ALA A 261 -1.26 13.71 16.63
C ALA A 261 -2.72 14.20 16.70
N LYS A 262 -3.66 13.29 16.98
CA LYS A 262 -5.08 13.62 17.17
C LYS A 262 -5.27 14.61 18.34
N ASN A 263 -4.62 14.36 19.47
CA ASN A 263 -4.69 15.22 20.66
C ASN A 263 -4.13 16.64 20.40
N ARG A 264 -3.16 16.78 19.49
CA ARG A 264 -2.60 18.09 19.09
C ARG A 264 -3.31 18.71 17.88
N GLY A 265 -4.29 18.02 17.31
CA GLY A 265 -4.94 18.45 16.06
C GLY A 265 -3.97 18.52 14.88
N ILE A 266 -2.93 17.68 14.85
CA ILE A 266 -2.00 17.55 13.73
C ILE A 266 -2.59 16.58 12.71
N GLU A 267 -2.60 16.98 11.44
CA GLU A 267 -3.06 16.13 10.33
C GLU A 267 -2.05 14.99 10.11
N VAL A 268 -2.52 13.79 9.78
CA VAL A 268 -1.69 12.62 9.49
C VAL A 268 -2.17 12.00 8.20
N ILE A 269 -1.26 11.73 7.28
CA ILE A 269 -1.56 11.07 6.00
C ILE A 269 -1.65 9.55 6.21
N PHE A 270 -2.66 8.93 5.63
CA PHE A 270 -2.91 7.49 5.69
C PHE A 270 -2.51 6.84 4.35
N MET A 271 -1.62 5.87 4.45
CA MET A 271 -1.07 5.14 3.31
C MET A 271 -1.45 3.68 3.39
N THR A 272 -2.39 3.27 2.55
CA THR A 272 -3.04 1.94 2.65
C THR A 272 -2.63 0.96 1.58
N ASP A 273 -1.94 1.40 0.52
CA ASP A 273 -1.45 0.48 -0.51
C ASP A 273 -0.14 -0.18 -0.05
N ALA A 274 0.15 -1.39 -0.53
CA ALA A 274 1.39 -2.08 -0.19
C ALA A 274 2.61 -1.39 -0.81
N ILE A 275 2.44 -0.82 -2.02
CA ILE A 275 3.51 -0.10 -2.71
C ILE A 275 3.93 1.19 -1.96
N ASP A 276 3.07 1.74 -1.11
CA ASP A 276 3.35 2.99 -0.39
C ASP A 276 4.55 2.86 0.57
N GLU A 277 4.80 1.68 1.14
CA GLU A 277 6.00 1.39 1.96
C GLU A 277 7.31 1.62 1.19
N TYR A 278 7.31 1.32 -0.12
CA TYR A 278 8.45 1.57 -0.98
C TYR A 278 8.50 3.04 -1.43
N VAL A 279 7.34 3.66 -1.68
CA VAL A 279 7.22 5.07 -2.12
C VAL A 279 7.83 6.01 -1.08
N VAL A 280 7.50 5.85 0.20
CA VAL A 280 8.04 6.71 1.28
C VAL A 280 9.54 6.52 1.50
N GLY A 281 10.08 5.35 1.12
CA GLY A 281 11.52 5.12 1.07
C GLY A 281 12.24 5.94 -0.01
N GLN A 282 11.52 6.43 -1.03
CA GLN A 282 12.07 7.25 -2.13
C GLN A 282 11.73 8.73 -2.00
N VAL A 283 10.64 9.08 -1.31
CA VAL A 283 10.18 10.47 -1.09
C VAL A 283 10.57 10.90 0.33
N HIS A 284 11.83 11.30 0.50
CA HIS A 284 12.34 11.70 1.82
C HIS A 284 11.80 13.06 2.29
N ASP A 285 11.56 13.98 1.36
CA ASP A 285 10.98 15.29 1.63
C ASP A 285 10.08 15.77 0.49
N PHE A 286 9.17 16.70 0.83
CA PHE A 286 8.34 17.42 -0.12
C PHE A 286 8.26 18.88 0.31
N ALA A 287 8.61 19.80 -0.60
CA ALA A 287 8.68 21.25 -0.32
C ALA A 287 9.48 21.59 0.95
N ASN A 288 10.64 20.95 1.13
CA ASN A 288 11.54 21.08 2.28
C ASN A 288 10.94 20.59 3.62
N LYS A 289 9.87 19.79 3.58
CA LYS A 289 9.28 19.14 4.75
C LYS A 289 9.56 17.65 4.68
N LYS A 290 10.23 17.09 5.69
CA LYS A 290 10.50 15.65 5.73
C LYS A 290 9.20 14.86 5.93
N LEU A 291 9.14 13.66 5.37
CA LEU A 291 8.07 12.71 5.66
C LEU A 291 8.50 11.87 6.88
N VAL A 292 7.70 11.89 7.94
CA VAL A 292 7.98 11.20 9.20
C VAL A 292 6.88 10.17 9.47
N ASN A 293 7.27 8.90 9.52
CA ASN A 293 6.39 7.82 9.94
C ASN A 293 6.16 7.92 11.45
N LEU A 294 4.90 8.00 11.90
CA LEU A 294 4.61 8.05 13.33
C LEU A 294 4.83 6.72 14.05
N ALA A 295 4.93 5.59 13.33
CA ALA A 295 5.19 4.27 13.88
C ALA A 295 6.69 3.98 14.15
N THR A 296 7.57 4.99 14.07
CA THR A 296 8.98 4.85 14.42
C THR A 296 9.31 5.45 15.78
N ASP A 297 10.35 4.93 16.42
CA ASP A 297 10.84 5.31 17.75
C ASP A 297 11.38 6.75 17.86
N THR A 298 11.79 7.35 16.75
CA THR A 298 12.28 8.74 16.70
C THR A 298 11.20 9.77 16.36
N ALA A 299 9.98 9.33 16.06
CA ALA A 299 8.88 10.20 15.66
C ALA A 299 8.56 11.24 16.77
N GLN A 300 8.83 12.51 16.46
CA GLN A 300 8.54 13.63 17.35
C GLN A 300 7.71 14.68 16.59
N LEU A 301 6.64 15.12 17.24
CA LEU A 301 5.74 16.15 16.69
C LEU A 301 6.29 17.57 16.90
N ASP A 302 7.00 17.80 18.01
CA ASP A 302 7.60 19.08 18.38
C ASP A 302 9.00 18.90 18.94
N GLU A 303 9.79 19.97 18.90
CA GLU A 303 11.06 20.03 19.61
C GLU A 303 10.85 20.15 21.11
N MET A 304 11.67 19.41 21.86
CA MET A 304 11.64 19.47 23.31
C MET A 304 12.37 20.70 23.83
N THR A 305 11.74 21.39 24.76
CA THR A 305 12.40 22.42 25.59
C THR A 305 13.47 21.80 26.49
N ASP A 306 14.45 22.60 26.93
CA ASP A 306 15.52 22.11 27.82
C ASP A 306 14.99 21.56 29.14
N LYS A 307 13.90 22.16 29.66
CA LYS A 307 13.17 21.63 30.82
C LYS A 307 12.60 20.24 30.56
N GLN A 308 11.99 20.02 29.39
CA GLN A 308 11.45 18.70 29.02
C GLN A 308 12.57 17.67 28.86
N LYS A 309 13.71 18.03 28.25
CA LYS A 309 14.88 17.15 28.12
C LYS A 309 15.43 16.74 29.49
N ALA A 310 15.55 17.69 30.42
CA ALA A 310 16.00 17.41 31.78
C ALA A 310 15.05 16.49 32.56
N ILE A 311 13.73 16.66 32.40
CA ILE A 311 12.72 15.77 32.98
C ILE A 311 12.82 14.37 32.38
N GLU A 312 13.02 14.26 31.06
CA GLU A 312 13.17 12.96 30.39
C GLU A 312 14.38 12.20 30.92
N LYS A 313 15.52 12.86 31.12
CA LYS A 313 16.72 12.24 31.70
C LYS A 313 16.43 11.62 33.08
N LYS A 314 15.84 12.39 34.00
CA LYS A 314 15.46 11.89 35.34
C LYS A 314 14.42 10.77 35.27
N ARG A 315 13.53 10.82 34.28
CA ARG A 315 12.51 9.78 34.08
C ARG A 315 13.15 8.47 33.60
N ASN A 316 14.09 8.54 32.67
CA ASN A 316 14.85 7.39 32.21
C ASN A 316 15.63 6.74 33.36
N GLU A 317 16.23 7.53 34.25
CA GLU A 317 16.88 7.03 35.46
C GLU A 317 15.89 6.31 36.39
N LYS A 318 14.71 6.90 36.65
CA LYS A 318 13.68 6.31 37.51
C LYS A 318 13.15 4.97 37.00
N TYR A 319 12.92 4.84 35.70
CA TYR A 319 12.30 3.65 35.10
C TYR A 319 13.32 2.63 34.58
N ARG A 320 14.62 2.91 34.71
CA ARG A 320 15.70 2.00 34.30
C ARG A 320 15.55 0.56 34.83
N PRO A 321 15.16 0.33 36.10
CA PRO A 321 14.95 -1.04 36.59
C PRO A 321 13.90 -1.82 35.79
N LEU A 322 12.80 -1.15 35.39
CA LEU A 322 11.77 -1.78 34.57
C LEU A 322 12.24 -1.99 33.13
N THR A 323 12.89 -0.98 32.51
CA THR A 323 13.35 -1.11 31.12
C THR A 323 14.39 -2.21 30.95
N ASP A 324 15.30 -2.37 31.93
CA ASP A 324 16.35 -3.39 31.89
C ASP A 324 15.75 -4.81 32.03
N VAL A 325 14.75 -4.98 32.90
CA VAL A 325 14.02 -6.25 33.05
C VAL A 325 13.24 -6.59 31.78
N LEU A 326 12.47 -5.64 31.22
CA LEU A 326 11.69 -5.87 30.00
C LEU A 326 12.61 -6.16 28.79
N LEU A 327 13.74 -5.45 28.67
CA LEU A 327 14.72 -5.72 27.63
C LEU A 327 15.28 -7.13 27.76
N ARG A 328 15.64 -7.56 28.98
CA ARG A 328 16.13 -8.92 29.24
C ARG A 328 15.12 -9.99 28.83
N ILE A 329 13.83 -9.78 29.12
CA ILE A 329 12.75 -10.74 28.82
C ILE A 329 12.50 -10.82 27.31
N PHE A 330 12.44 -9.68 26.62
CA PHE A 330 11.97 -9.63 25.22
C PHE A 330 13.09 -9.57 24.18
N LYS A 331 14.37 -9.51 24.57
CA LYS A 331 15.50 -9.48 23.63
C LYS A 331 15.52 -10.67 22.67
N ALA A 332 15.08 -11.85 23.11
CA ALA A 332 14.96 -13.04 22.28
C ALA A 332 13.82 -12.97 21.24
N HIS A 333 13.01 -11.91 21.28
CA HIS A 333 11.87 -11.67 20.40
C HIS A 333 12.04 -10.33 19.65
N ASP A 334 13.26 -10.11 19.17
CA ASP A 334 13.65 -8.97 18.31
C ASP A 334 13.47 -7.57 18.93
N VAL A 335 13.28 -7.48 20.25
CA VAL A 335 13.28 -6.18 20.95
C VAL A 335 14.70 -5.68 21.10
N ARG A 336 15.03 -4.62 20.35
CA ARG A 336 16.36 -4.02 20.37
C ARG A 336 16.56 -3.13 21.60
N LYS A 337 15.53 -2.37 21.98
CA LYS A 337 15.56 -1.46 23.13
C LYS A 337 14.16 -1.22 23.69
N VAL A 338 14.13 -0.84 24.97
CA VAL A 338 12.93 -0.39 25.68
C VAL A 338 13.11 1.07 26.04
N ILE A 339 12.17 1.92 25.62
CA ILE A 339 12.22 3.37 25.85
C ILE A 339 10.95 3.84 26.54
N ILE A 340 11.00 5.01 27.18
CA ILE A 340 9.78 5.63 27.70
C ILE A 340 9.11 6.39 26.57
N THR A 341 7.83 6.11 26.33
CA THR A 341 7.09 6.82 25.29
C THR A 341 7.01 8.32 25.58
N LYS A 342 7.17 9.10 24.50
CA LYS A 342 7.00 10.56 24.50
C LYS A 342 5.57 10.97 24.11
N ARG A 343 4.78 10.02 23.60
CA ARG A 343 3.42 10.22 23.10
C ARG A 343 2.45 10.31 24.28
N LYS A 344 1.36 11.06 24.15
CA LYS A 344 0.20 10.89 25.04
C LYS A 344 -0.67 9.84 24.37
N SER A 345 -0.60 8.63 24.90
CA SER A 345 -1.45 7.51 24.52
C SER A 345 -2.12 6.94 25.78
N SER A 346 -3.27 6.30 25.61
CA SER A 346 -3.91 5.48 26.63
C SER A 346 -3.23 4.12 26.82
N GLU A 347 -2.39 3.67 25.88
CA GLU A 347 -1.83 2.33 25.94
C GLU A 347 -0.67 2.22 26.96
N PRO A 348 -0.56 1.10 27.70
CA PRO A 348 0.55 0.86 28.60
C PRO A 348 1.87 0.63 27.85
N PHE A 349 1.84 -0.20 26.81
CA PHE A 349 2.97 -0.53 25.93
C PHE A 349 2.59 -0.16 24.49
N ILE A 350 3.55 0.40 23.75
CA ILE A 350 3.41 0.69 22.32
C ILE A 350 4.60 0.03 21.63
N MET A 351 4.35 -0.61 20.50
CA MET A 351 5.40 -1.24 19.71
C MET A 351 5.70 -0.40 18.47
N SER A 352 6.94 0.08 18.39
CA SER A 352 7.41 0.92 17.29
C SER A 352 8.52 0.21 16.49
N SER A 353 8.64 0.55 15.22
CA SER A 353 9.83 0.23 14.43
C SER A 353 10.96 1.18 14.75
N GLN A 354 12.18 0.77 14.44
CA GLN A 354 13.29 1.71 14.41
C GLN A 354 13.27 2.54 13.13
N GLU A 355 13.66 3.81 13.23
CA GLU A 355 13.88 4.65 12.05
C GLU A 355 14.85 4.01 11.04
N ASN A 356 14.51 4.07 9.76
CA ASN A 356 15.23 3.49 8.62
C ASN A 356 15.37 1.96 8.62
N GLU A 357 14.68 1.27 9.53
CA GLU A 357 14.55 -0.19 9.48
C GLU A 357 13.18 -0.59 8.95
N MET A 358 13.04 -1.86 8.60
CA MET A 358 11.83 -2.39 7.99
C MET A 358 10.63 -2.28 8.95
N SER A 359 9.52 -1.77 8.42
CA SER A 359 8.24 -1.71 9.13
C SER A 359 7.61 -3.11 9.25
N PRO A 360 6.75 -3.36 10.26
CA PRO A 360 5.98 -4.61 10.37
C PRO A 360 5.13 -4.86 9.12
N ARG A 361 4.59 -3.79 8.53
CA ARG A 361 3.82 -3.85 7.29
C ARG A 361 4.68 -4.32 6.12
N LEU A 362 5.85 -3.72 5.90
CA LEU A 362 6.78 -4.14 4.86
C LEU A 362 7.26 -5.57 5.08
N PHE A 363 7.52 -5.98 6.33
CA PHE A 363 7.82 -7.37 6.67
C PHE A 363 6.70 -8.32 6.24
N ASN A 364 5.44 -7.99 6.55
CA ASN A 364 4.29 -8.83 6.19
C ASN A 364 4.11 -8.93 4.66
N ILE A 365 4.31 -7.82 3.92
CA ILE A 365 4.27 -7.79 2.45
C ILE A 365 5.36 -8.70 1.87
N ILE A 366 6.61 -8.53 2.31
CA ILE A 366 7.73 -9.34 1.82
C ILE A 366 7.51 -10.80 2.19
N LYS A 367 7.06 -11.11 3.41
CA LYS A 367 6.79 -12.49 3.84
C LYS A 367 5.74 -13.17 2.96
N GLN A 368 4.69 -12.46 2.53
CA GLN A 368 3.67 -12.98 1.62
C GLN A 368 4.19 -13.23 0.20
N GLN A 369 5.13 -12.40 -0.28
CA GLN A 369 5.74 -12.54 -1.61
C GLN A 369 6.88 -13.56 -1.64
N ALA A 370 7.68 -13.61 -0.57
CA ALA A 370 8.91 -14.38 -0.43
C ALA A 370 8.67 -15.84 -0.02
N ILE A 371 7.42 -16.31 0.03
CA ILE A 371 7.07 -17.74 0.18
C ILE A 371 7.83 -18.58 -0.87
N SER A 372 8.23 -17.98 -2.00
CA SER A 372 9.03 -18.60 -3.07
C SER A 372 10.56 -18.43 -2.93
N SER A 373 11.06 -17.46 -2.15
CA SER A 373 12.46 -16.98 -2.25
C SER A 373 13.41 -17.54 -1.19
N GLY A 374 12.91 -18.05 -0.06
CA GLY A 374 13.71 -18.70 0.99
C GLY A 374 14.67 -17.80 1.78
N TYR A 375 14.77 -16.50 1.48
CA TYR A 375 15.63 -15.58 2.22
C TYR A 375 15.05 -15.21 3.60
N PRO A 376 15.87 -15.25 4.67
CA PRO A 376 15.42 -14.80 5.97
C PRO A 376 15.23 -13.28 5.98
N VAL A 377 14.05 -12.85 6.40
CA VAL A 377 13.65 -11.44 6.47
C VAL A 377 13.59 -11.05 7.94
N TYR A 378 14.34 -10.02 8.33
CA TYR A 378 14.48 -9.59 9.73
C TYR A 378 13.89 -8.21 9.95
N TYR A 379 13.15 -8.04 11.04
CA TYR A 379 12.62 -6.77 11.50
C TYR A 379 13.06 -6.56 12.96
N THR A 380 12.96 -5.32 13.44
CA THR A 380 13.26 -5.00 14.82
C THR A 380 12.07 -4.37 15.52
N ARG A 381 12.07 -4.50 16.85
CA ARG A 381 11.07 -3.94 17.73
C ARG A 381 11.71 -2.94 18.68
N VAL A 382 11.04 -1.82 18.87
CA VAL A 382 11.28 -0.87 19.96
C VAL A 382 10.05 -0.86 20.85
N LEU A 383 10.19 -1.35 22.07
CA LEU A 383 9.11 -1.33 23.05
C LEU A 383 9.08 0.04 23.75
N GLU A 384 8.03 0.82 23.54
CA GLU A 384 7.79 2.04 24.29
C GLU A 384 6.90 1.77 25.51
N ILE A 385 7.32 2.22 26.70
CA ILE A 385 6.54 2.11 27.94
C ILE A 385 5.91 3.44 28.34
N ASN A 386 4.64 3.40 28.72
CA ASN A 386 3.89 4.58 29.14
C ASN A 386 3.97 4.80 30.65
N HIS A 387 4.93 5.62 31.09
CA HIS A 387 5.12 6.00 32.49
C HIS A 387 3.90 6.70 33.16
N ARG A 388 2.90 7.12 32.38
CA ARG A 388 1.64 7.69 32.89
C ARG A 388 0.57 6.64 33.14
N HIS A 389 0.72 5.44 32.56
CA HIS A 389 -0.23 4.36 32.70
C HIS A 389 -0.12 3.69 34.09
N PRO A 390 -1.23 3.47 34.82
CA PRO A 390 -1.21 2.84 36.15
C PRO A 390 -0.52 1.47 36.16
N ILE A 391 -0.80 0.61 35.17
CA ILE A 391 -0.19 -0.72 35.06
C ILE A 391 1.34 -0.64 34.97
N VAL A 392 1.88 0.32 34.22
CA VAL A 392 3.35 0.46 34.08
C VAL A 392 4.01 0.88 35.40
N ARG A 393 3.32 1.70 36.21
CA ARG A 393 3.79 2.07 37.54
C ARG A 393 3.75 0.90 38.52
N ASP A 394 2.70 0.09 38.45
CA ASP A 394 2.57 -1.11 39.27
C ASP A 394 3.62 -2.16 38.89
N LEU A 395 3.85 -2.39 37.59
CA LEU A 395 4.90 -3.27 37.09
C LEU A 395 6.29 -2.84 37.58
N LEU A 396 6.59 -1.53 37.58
CA LEU A 396 7.84 -1.02 38.14
C LEU A 396 7.99 -1.40 39.62
N ALA A 397 6.95 -1.18 40.43
CA ALA A 397 6.98 -1.51 41.85
C ALA A 397 7.14 -3.02 42.11
N LYS A 398 6.41 -3.85 41.34
CA LYS A 398 6.49 -5.32 41.44
C LYS A 398 7.87 -5.86 41.09
N PHE A 399 8.44 -5.45 39.96
CA PHE A 399 9.78 -5.90 39.56
C PHE A 399 10.91 -5.35 40.47
N GLN A 400 10.68 -4.24 41.17
CA GLN A 400 11.60 -3.76 42.20
C GLN A 400 11.54 -4.59 43.47
N ALA A 401 10.36 -5.12 43.83
CA ALA A 401 10.19 -6.00 44.98
C ALA A 401 10.68 -7.42 44.69
N ASP A 402 10.31 -7.97 43.54
CA ASP A 402 10.75 -9.28 43.06
C ASP A 402 10.91 -9.26 41.53
N ALA A 403 12.15 -9.42 41.07
CA ALA A 403 12.48 -9.44 39.64
C ALA A 403 11.88 -10.65 38.88
N ASN A 404 11.40 -11.67 39.60
CA ASN A 404 10.81 -12.89 39.05
C ASN A 404 9.32 -13.07 39.44
N ASP A 405 8.62 -12.00 39.85
CA ASP A 405 7.17 -12.06 40.12
C ASP A 405 6.44 -12.60 38.88
N GLN A 406 5.87 -13.80 39.01
CA GLN A 406 5.24 -14.52 37.90
C GLN A 406 4.01 -13.78 37.35
N VAL A 407 3.25 -13.11 38.21
CA VAL A 407 2.08 -12.32 37.79
C VAL A 407 2.55 -11.08 37.02
N ALA A 408 3.60 -10.41 37.49
CA ALA A 408 4.19 -9.26 36.78
C ALA A 408 4.74 -9.68 35.41
N LEU A 409 5.39 -10.84 35.32
CA LEU A 409 5.85 -11.43 34.06
C LEU A 409 4.67 -11.68 33.11
N ASP A 410 3.59 -12.29 33.58
CA ASP A 410 2.41 -12.55 32.75
C ASP A 410 1.77 -11.30 32.20
N VAL A 411 1.58 -10.30 33.06
CA VAL A 411 1.05 -9.00 32.66
C VAL A 411 1.98 -8.39 31.60
N ALA A 412 3.30 -8.38 31.81
CA ALA A 412 4.23 -7.84 30.83
C ALA A 412 4.15 -8.57 29.48
N TRP A 413 4.05 -9.91 29.46
CA TRP A 413 3.90 -10.71 28.25
C TRP A 413 2.59 -10.47 27.52
N VAL A 414 1.47 -10.33 28.25
CA VAL A 414 0.17 -10.01 27.66
C VAL A 414 0.17 -8.61 27.07
N LEU A 415 0.75 -7.63 27.77
CA LEU A 415 0.91 -6.28 27.23
C LEU A 415 1.81 -6.26 25.99
N PHE A 416 2.88 -7.04 25.99
CA PHE A 416 3.78 -7.18 24.85
C PHE A 416 3.07 -7.78 23.62
N GLY A 417 2.31 -8.86 23.81
CA GLY A 417 1.52 -9.48 22.74
C GLY A 417 0.45 -8.54 22.19
N THR A 418 -0.23 -7.81 23.08
CA THR A 418 -1.26 -6.83 22.70
C THR A 418 -0.67 -5.67 21.89
N ALA A 419 0.45 -5.09 22.36
CA ALA A 419 1.15 -4.04 21.63
C ALA A 419 1.69 -4.53 20.27
N SER A 420 2.12 -5.79 20.19
CA SER A 420 2.56 -6.41 18.93
C SER A 420 1.39 -6.53 17.94
N LEU A 421 0.20 -6.96 18.40
CA LEU A 421 -1.00 -7.02 17.56
C LEU A 421 -1.42 -5.65 17.03
N GLN A 422 -1.49 -4.65 17.91
CA GLN A 422 -1.88 -3.28 17.56
C GLN A 422 -0.94 -2.62 16.53
N ALA A 423 0.34 -3.01 16.54
CA ALA A 423 1.35 -2.52 15.60
C ALA A 423 1.64 -3.51 14.45
N GLU A 424 0.81 -4.55 14.28
CA GLU A 424 0.91 -5.54 13.21
C GLU A 424 2.22 -6.37 13.19
N PHE A 425 2.95 -6.40 14.30
CA PHE A 425 4.07 -7.31 14.48
C PHE A 425 3.57 -8.73 14.74
N PRO A 426 4.31 -9.76 14.30
CA PRO A 426 4.04 -11.14 14.70
C PRO A 426 4.03 -11.26 16.23
N VAL A 427 3.01 -11.87 16.80
CA VAL A 427 2.97 -12.21 18.23
C VAL A 427 3.85 -13.43 18.45
N PRO A 428 4.88 -13.36 19.31
CA PRO A 428 5.64 -14.54 19.67
C PRO A 428 4.77 -15.51 20.47
N ASP A 429 4.82 -16.78 20.10
CA ASP A 429 4.12 -17.89 20.78
C ASP A 429 2.65 -17.55 21.13
N GLN A 430 1.79 -17.58 20.11
CA GLN A 430 0.36 -17.28 20.23
C GLN A 430 -0.35 -18.17 21.26
N ALA A 431 0.07 -19.44 21.40
CA ALA A 431 -0.48 -20.36 22.37
C ALA A 431 -0.15 -19.93 23.80
N MET A 432 1.10 -19.55 24.07
CA MET A 432 1.49 -19.03 25.37
C MET A 432 0.81 -17.68 25.68
N TYR A 433 0.65 -16.80 24.69
CA TYR A 433 -0.12 -15.55 24.86
C TYR A 433 -1.56 -15.83 25.32
N ALA A 434 -2.28 -16.73 24.65
CA ALA A 434 -3.64 -17.12 25.03
C ALA A 434 -3.70 -17.77 26.43
N LYS A 435 -2.74 -18.65 26.75
CA LYS A 435 -2.63 -19.26 28.08
C LYS A 435 -2.40 -18.21 29.19
N ARG A 436 -1.55 -17.21 28.94
CA ARG A 436 -1.30 -16.13 29.92
C ARG A 436 -2.55 -15.27 30.14
N ILE A 437 -3.28 -14.92 29.07
CA ILE A 437 -4.58 -14.23 29.21
C ILE A 437 -5.53 -15.06 30.07
N THR A 438 -5.68 -16.34 29.75
CA THR A 438 -6.58 -17.26 30.48
C THR A 438 -6.19 -17.35 31.96
N ARG A 439 -4.89 -17.47 32.27
CA ARG A 439 -4.40 -17.52 33.64
C ARG A 439 -4.66 -16.22 34.43
N LEU A 440 -4.50 -15.06 33.78
CA LEU A 440 -4.84 -13.77 34.41
C LEU A 440 -6.34 -13.64 34.68
N LEU A 441 -7.20 -14.12 33.76
CA LEU A 441 -8.66 -14.14 33.94
C LEU A 441 -9.08 -15.09 35.08
N ARG A 442 -8.52 -16.31 35.12
CA ARG A 442 -8.75 -17.28 36.22
C ARG A 442 -8.37 -16.67 37.57
N GLY A 443 -7.20 -16.04 37.66
CA GLY A 443 -6.77 -15.34 38.87
C GLY A 443 -7.73 -14.22 39.29
N ARG A 444 -8.27 -13.45 38.33
CA ARG A 444 -9.27 -12.40 38.63
C ARG A 444 -10.62 -12.96 39.07
N MET A 445 -10.99 -14.15 38.60
CA MET A 445 -12.21 -14.86 38.97
C MET A 445 -12.05 -15.73 40.24
N ASN A 446 -10.89 -15.67 40.91
CA ASN A 446 -10.53 -16.53 42.06
C ASN A 446 -10.60 -18.03 41.74
N LEU A 447 -10.29 -18.42 40.50
CA LEU A 447 -10.21 -19.81 40.06
C LEU A 447 -8.77 -20.33 40.16
N PRO A 448 -8.57 -21.68 40.25
CA PRO A 448 -7.24 -22.28 40.13
C PRO A 448 -6.53 -21.83 38.85
N LEU A 449 -5.21 -21.61 38.93
CA LEU A 449 -4.39 -21.12 37.82
C LEU A 449 -3.95 -22.22 36.84
N ASP A 450 -4.27 -23.49 37.16
CA ASP A 450 -4.02 -24.64 36.29
C ASP A 450 -5.13 -24.79 35.23
N ASP A 451 -4.89 -25.64 34.23
CA ASP A 451 -5.85 -25.93 33.17
C ASP A 451 -6.79 -27.09 33.56
N ALA A 452 -7.00 -27.33 34.87
CA ALA A 452 -7.89 -28.40 35.31
C ALA A 452 -9.32 -28.13 34.81
N LEU A 453 -9.89 -29.14 34.17
CA LEU A 453 -11.29 -29.16 33.76
C LEU A 453 -12.15 -29.56 34.95
N MET A 454 -13.34 -28.97 35.04
CA MET A 454 -14.38 -29.53 35.90
C MET A 454 -14.75 -30.92 35.39
N PRO A 455 -15.19 -31.84 36.27
CA PRO A 455 -15.79 -33.10 35.84
C PRO A 455 -16.94 -32.84 34.83
N PRO A 456 -17.23 -33.80 33.93
CA PRO A 456 -18.44 -33.73 33.11
C PRO A 456 -19.67 -33.49 33.99
N ASP A 457 -20.56 -32.61 33.53
CA ASP A 457 -21.84 -32.29 34.17
C ASP A 457 -22.98 -33.21 33.69
N ASP A 458 -22.64 -34.37 33.11
CA ASP A 458 -23.58 -35.33 32.52
C ASP A 458 -24.72 -35.71 33.50
N ASP A 459 -24.40 -35.81 34.79
CA ASP A 459 -25.35 -36.19 35.85
C ASP A 459 -26.29 -35.03 36.28
N GLU A 460 -26.05 -33.79 35.83
CA GLU A 460 -26.90 -32.63 36.11
C GLU A 460 -28.16 -32.58 35.23
N TYR A 461 -28.17 -33.34 34.13
CA TYR A 461 -29.27 -33.34 33.16
C TYR A 461 -30.09 -34.63 33.23
N ASP A 462 -31.37 -34.51 33.61
CA ASP A 462 -32.30 -35.64 33.54
C ASP A 462 -32.69 -35.92 32.08
N VAL A 463 -32.00 -36.88 31.47
CA VAL A 463 -32.26 -37.37 30.11
C VAL A 463 -33.18 -38.59 30.09
N SER A 464 -33.80 -38.97 31.21
CA SER A 464 -34.67 -40.16 31.28
C SER A 464 -35.91 -40.08 30.36
N GLY A 465 -36.32 -38.86 29.99
CA GLY A 465 -37.43 -38.60 29.06
C GLY A 465 -37.01 -38.45 27.59
N VAL A 466 -35.70 -38.42 27.28
CA VAL A 466 -35.19 -38.23 25.92
C VAL A 466 -35.23 -39.58 25.21
N LYS A 467 -36.22 -39.78 24.35
CA LYS A 467 -36.20 -40.91 23.42
C LYS A 467 -35.05 -40.69 22.43
N PRO A 468 -34.18 -41.68 22.19
CA PRO A 468 -33.20 -41.54 21.12
C PRO A 468 -33.98 -41.26 19.84
N ASP A 469 -33.62 -40.18 19.13
CA ASP A 469 -34.14 -39.97 17.78
C ASP A 469 -33.82 -41.25 17.02
N ALA A 470 -34.86 -42.00 16.68
CA ALA A 470 -34.73 -43.09 15.74
C ALA A 470 -34.16 -42.43 14.50
N VAL A 471 -32.89 -42.69 14.21
CA VAL A 471 -32.32 -42.46 12.90
C VAL A 471 -33.34 -43.05 11.95
N ASN A 472 -34.06 -42.19 11.22
CA ASN A 472 -34.77 -42.58 10.03
C ASN A 472 -33.69 -43.09 9.08
N THR A 473 -33.34 -44.36 9.22
CA THR A 473 -32.91 -45.17 8.10
C THR A 473 -34.12 -45.26 7.20
N ASP A 474 -34.32 -44.24 6.38
CA ASP A 474 -34.88 -44.30 5.03
C ASP A 474 -35.05 -42.87 4.49
N GLY A 475 -34.32 -42.56 3.40
CA GLY A 475 -34.69 -41.49 2.47
C GLY A 475 -33.77 -40.26 2.43
N GLU A 476 -32.77 -40.31 1.55
CA GLU A 476 -32.25 -39.19 0.77
C GLU A 476 -31.90 -37.87 1.50
N VAL A 477 -30.63 -37.72 1.88
CA VAL A 477 -29.92 -36.46 1.61
C VAL A 477 -28.69 -36.81 0.79
N LEU A 478 -28.90 -36.85 -0.53
CA LEU A 478 -27.86 -36.69 -1.52
C LEU A 478 -27.16 -35.34 -1.27
N LEU A 479 -25.91 -35.37 -0.84
CA LEU A 479 -24.95 -34.34 -1.23
C LEU A 479 -24.10 -34.91 -2.38
N PRO A 480 -23.94 -34.19 -3.50
CA PRO A 480 -23.36 -34.76 -4.71
C PRO A 480 -21.88 -35.06 -4.47
N VAL A 481 -21.52 -36.32 -4.65
CA VAL A 481 -20.15 -36.69 -4.97
C VAL A 481 -20.07 -36.70 -6.48
N ASP A 482 -19.67 -35.57 -7.07
CA ASP A 482 -19.16 -35.59 -8.44
C ASP A 482 -17.76 -36.17 -8.39
N GLY A 483 -17.68 -37.45 -8.76
CA GLY A 483 -16.44 -38.09 -9.16
C GLY A 483 -16.18 -37.84 -10.64
N GLU A 484 -14.95 -37.47 -10.97
CA GLU A 484 -14.27 -37.98 -12.15
C GLU A 484 -12.91 -38.58 -11.75
N SER A 485 -12.92 -39.90 -11.67
CA SER A 485 -11.97 -40.89 -12.21
C SER A 485 -10.44 -40.73 -12.11
N ASN A 486 -9.85 -41.91 -11.84
CA ASN A 486 -8.49 -42.42 -12.07
C ASN A 486 -7.45 -42.04 -10.99
N GLY A 487 -6.84 -42.95 -10.23
CA GLY A 487 -6.69 -44.39 -10.36
C GLY A 487 -5.22 -44.73 -10.10
N SER A 488 -4.92 -45.47 -9.02
CA SER A 488 -3.84 -46.48 -8.94
C SER A 488 -3.59 -46.92 -7.49
N GLU A 489 -3.54 -48.24 -7.33
CA GLU A 489 -3.20 -49.02 -6.13
C GLU A 489 -1.75 -48.70 -5.65
N SER A 490 -1.31 -48.89 -4.41
CA SER A 490 -1.34 -50.12 -3.64
C SER A 490 -0.63 -49.96 -2.27
N LYS A 491 -1.17 -50.67 -1.26
CA LYS A 491 -0.54 -51.37 -0.11
C LYS A 491 0.39 -50.61 0.86
N LEU A 492 -0.07 -50.50 2.11
CA LEU A 492 0.76 -50.42 3.32
C LEU A 492 0.27 -51.45 4.37
N ASN A 493 0.96 -52.60 4.44
CA ASN A 493 1.23 -53.29 5.70
C ASN A 493 2.38 -52.52 6.38
N GLY A 494 2.52 -52.32 7.68
CA GLY A 494 2.06 -53.06 8.85
C GLY A 494 3.25 -53.10 9.83
N ALA A 495 2.95 -52.87 11.11
CA ALA A 495 3.75 -53.21 12.30
C ALA A 495 4.87 -52.27 12.82
N ARG A 496 4.80 -52.12 14.15
CA ARG A 496 5.64 -51.42 15.14
C ARG A 496 7.13 -51.81 15.12
N PRO A 497 7.97 -51.04 15.85
CA PRO A 497 9.10 -51.63 16.57
C PRO A 497 9.05 -51.42 18.09
N LYS A 498 9.60 -52.41 18.80
CA LYS A 498 9.93 -52.44 20.22
C LYS A 498 11.40 -52.03 20.44
N SER A 499 11.63 -51.31 21.55
CA SER A 499 12.77 -51.32 22.48
C SER A 499 14.17 -51.79 22.06
N GLY A 500 15.19 -51.03 22.50
CA GLY A 500 16.32 -51.60 23.24
C GLY A 500 17.73 -51.18 22.81
N ASP A 501 18.31 -50.26 23.58
CA ASP A 501 19.71 -50.15 24.02
C ASP A 501 20.93 -50.37 23.09
N GLY A 502 21.87 -49.41 23.18
CA GLY A 502 23.22 -49.78 23.62
C GLY A 502 24.42 -49.38 22.74
N LYS A 503 25.10 -48.31 23.18
CA LYS A 503 26.57 -48.06 23.22
C LYS A 503 27.41 -47.87 21.93
N LYS A 504 28.06 -46.69 21.93
CA LYS A 504 29.49 -46.36 21.69
C LYS A 504 30.20 -46.87 20.42
N SER A 505 30.72 -45.95 19.61
CA SER A 505 32.17 -45.68 19.45
C SER A 505 32.45 -44.57 18.42
N ALA A 506 33.58 -43.89 18.61
CA ALA A 506 34.09 -42.75 17.85
C ALA A 506 34.85 -43.13 16.57
N GLY A 507 35.12 -42.11 15.72
CA GLY A 507 36.01 -42.10 14.54
C GLY A 507 35.33 -41.37 13.39
N VAL A 508 35.56 -40.06 13.15
CA VAL A 508 36.70 -39.44 12.43
C VAL A 508 37.04 -40.21 11.13
N ASP A 509 36.61 -39.73 9.97
CA ASP A 509 37.51 -39.09 8.99
C ASP A 509 36.79 -38.44 7.78
N ALA A 510 37.42 -37.38 7.29
CA ALA A 510 37.44 -36.66 6.01
C ALA A 510 36.34 -36.79 4.91
N GLY A 511 36.04 -35.64 4.30
CA GLY A 511 35.64 -35.55 2.89
C GLY A 511 34.92 -34.26 2.49
N ASP A 512 35.68 -33.26 2.02
CA ASP A 512 35.19 -32.02 1.39
C ASP A 512 34.16 -32.25 0.28
N LEU A 513 33.09 -31.44 0.26
CA LEU A 513 32.71 -30.51 -0.81
C LEU A 513 31.52 -29.62 -0.40
#